data_AF-A0A367QM94-F1
#
_entry.id   AF-A0A367QM94-F1
#
_cell.length_a   1.000
_cell.length_b   1.000
_cell.length_c   1.000
_cell.angle_alpha   90.00
_cell.angle_beta   90.00
_cell.angle_gamma   90.00
#
_symmetry.space_group_name_H-M   'P 1'
#
loop_
_entity.id
_entity.type
_entity.pdbx_description
1 polymer ?
#
loop_
_entity_poly.entity_id
_entity_poly.type
_entity_poly.pdbx_seq_one_letter_code
_entity_poly.pdbx_strand_id
1 'polypeptide(L)'
;MSLRNEPLDWQVETNNAYIPIYHQGNLVGFFKQEYASEIISFLNDEEVFKKALKQACTDLIKKMGGDTNKVNYLIQRYIKSSERPKYGTRAIALLLRDRQKELDLGNQEFAKFCDTFKLSPTELNNIYAGEAFDDSLLAPLSRILGIAKERLLEVRYGSEKESSI
;
A
#
# COMPACT_ATOMS: atom_id res chain seq x y z
N MET A 1 -17.57 56.74 -34.60
CA MET A 1 -17.38 55.28 -34.57
C MET A 1 -17.37 54.85 -33.11
N SER A 2 -18.24 53.91 -32.74
CA SER A 2 -18.55 53.57 -31.34
C SER A 2 -17.59 52.49 -30.83
N LEU A 3 -16.64 52.86 -29.97
CA LEU A 3 -15.72 51.97 -29.23
C LEU A 3 -16.42 51.15 -28.13
N ARG A 4 -17.75 50.93 -28.22
CA ARG A 4 -18.56 50.32 -27.15
C ARG A 4 -18.83 48.82 -27.32
N ASN A 5 -18.33 48.21 -28.39
CA ASN A 5 -18.64 46.81 -28.73
C ASN A 5 -17.43 45.88 -28.73
N GLU A 6 -16.25 46.33 -28.30
CA GLU A 6 -15.09 45.45 -28.18
C GLU A 6 -15.00 44.93 -26.73
N PRO A 7 -15.02 43.60 -26.52
CA PRO A 7 -14.83 43.01 -25.20
C PRO A 7 -13.47 43.42 -24.63
N LEU A 8 -13.47 43.96 -23.40
CA LEU A 8 -12.24 44.26 -22.66
C LEU A 8 -11.47 42.95 -22.36
N ASP A 9 -10.14 43.05 -22.27
CA ASP A 9 -9.24 41.91 -21.97
C ASP A 9 -9.52 41.28 -20.60
N TRP A 10 -10.09 42.04 -19.68
CA TRP A 10 -10.44 41.59 -18.32
C TRP A 10 -11.96 41.57 -18.19
N GLN A 11 -12.53 40.37 -18.13
CA GLN A 11 -13.97 40.15 -17.98
C GLN A 11 -14.26 39.38 -16.70
N VAL A 12 -15.34 39.77 -16.02
CA VAL A 12 -15.86 39.04 -14.87
C VAL A 12 -16.99 38.15 -15.38
N GLU A 13 -16.73 36.86 -15.49
CA GLU A 13 -17.78 35.86 -15.73
C GLU A 13 -18.56 35.64 -14.43
N THR A 14 -19.69 36.34 -14.29
CA THR A 14 -20.59 36.24 -13.12
C THR A 14 -21.42 34.95 -13.08
N ASN A 15 -21.38 34.12 -14.13
CA ASN A 15 -22.26 32.95 -14.26
C ASN A 15 -21.67 31.62 -13.76
N ASN A 16 -20.40 31.59 -13.35
CA ASN A 16 -19.82 30.36 -12.80
C ASN A 16 -20.18 30.25 -11.31
N ALA A 17 -21.22 29.48 -10.99
CA ALA A 17 -21.60 29.18 -9.61
C ALA A 17 -20.54 28.28 -8.96
N TYR A 18 -19.78 28.85 -8.03
CA TYR A 18 -18.81 28.14 -7.22
C TYR A 18 -19.43 27.71 -5.88
N ILE A 19 -19.17 26.47 -5.46
CA ILE A 19 -19.65 25.88 -4.23
C ILE A 19 -18.50 25.79 -3.23
N PRO A 20 -18.68 26.22 -1.97
CA PRO A 20 -17.67 26.06 -0.92
C PRO A 20 -17.50 24.59 -0.53
N ILE A 21 -16.25 24.16 -0.38
CA ILE A 21 -15.88 22.83 0.11
C ILE A 21 -15.32 22.95 1.52
N TYR A 22 -15.77 22.04 2.38
CA TYR A 22 -15.37 21.99 3.77
C TYR A 22 -14.66 20.67 4.10
N HIS A 23 -13.62 20.75 4.91
CA HIS A 23 -12.95 19.61 5.51
C HIS A 23 -12.92 19.80 7.02
N GLN A 24 -13.54 18.86 7.76
CA GLN A 24 -13.66 18.93 9.22
C GLN A 24 -14.23 20.25 9.75
N GLY A 25 -15.20 20.82 9.02
CA GLY A 25 -15.85 22.09 9.37
C GLY A 25 -15.09 23.35 8.92
N ASN A 26 -13.87 23.22 8.40
CA ASN A 26 -13.09 24.35 7.88
C ASN A 26 -13.28 24.49 6.36
N LEU A 27 -13.49 25.72 5.90
CA LEU A 27 -13.55 26.03 4.46
C LEU A 27 -12.16 25.85 3.84
N VAL A 28 -12.04 24.92 2.89
CA VAL A 28 -10.77 24.62 2.20
C VAL A 28 -10.69 25.23 0.81
N GLY A 29 -11.82 25.59 0.21
CA GLY A 29 -11.83 26.24 -1.09
C GLY A 29 -13.20 26.29 -1.74
N PHE A 30 -13.22 26.67 -3.01
CA PHE A 30 -14.41 26.77 -3.83
C PHE A 30 -14.20 26.02 -5.15
N PHE A 31 -15.16 25.20 -5.54
CA PHE A 31 -15.13 24.47 -6.81
C PHE A 31 -16.29 24.87 -7.69
N LYS A 32 -16.11 24.81 -9.02
CA LYS A 32 -17.26 24.87 -9.94
C LYS A 32 -18.19 23.70 -9.62
N GLN A 33 -19.50 23.96 -9.66
CA GLN A 33 -20.52 22.97 -9.32
C GLN A 33 -20.37 21.65 -10.10
N GLU A 34 -19.98 21.71 -11.37
CA GLU A 34 -19.80 20.54 -12.24
C GLU A 34 -18.69 19.57 -11.76
N TYR A 35 -17.64 20.09 -11.11
CA TYR A 35 -16.52 19.26 -10.61
C TYR A 35 -16.63 18.93 -9.12
N ALA A 36 -17.44 19.69 -8.37
CA ALA A 36 -17.52 19.55 -6.93
C ALA A 36 -17.90 18.11 -6.52
N SER A 37 -18.89 17.51 -7.17
CA SER A 37 -19.35 16.16 -6.82
C SER A 37 -18.29 15.08 -7.06
N GLU A 38 -17.61 15.11 -8.20
CA GLU A 38 -16.59 14.12 -8.57
C GLU A 38 -15.35 14.23 -7.69
N ILE A 39 -14.94 15.45 -7.37
CA ILE A 39 -13.81 15.71 -6.47
C ILE A 39 -14.16 15.30 -5.04
N ILE A 40 -15.37 15.60 -4.56
CA ILE A 40 -15.81 15.16 -3.23
C ILE A 40 -15.86 13.64 -3.15
N SER A 41 -16.36 12.93 -4.18
CA SER A 41 -16.34 11.47 -4.16
C SER A 41 -14.92 10.94 -4.07
N PHE A 42 -14.02 11.43 -4.93
CA PHE A 42 -12.62 11.01 -4.94
C PHE A 42 -11.92 11.25 -3.60
N LEU A 43 -12.12 12.43 -2.99
CA LEU A 43 -11.53 12.77 -1.69
C LEU A 43 -12.06 11.90 -0.54
N ASN A 44 -13.27 11.32 -0.68
CA ASN A 44 -13.87 10.46 0.34
C ASN A 44 -13.76 8.96 0.03
N ASP A 45 -13.20 8.57 -1.12
CA ASP A 45 -13.18 7.18 -1.58
C ASP A 45 -12.55 6.23 -0.56
N GLU A 46 -11.44 6.63 0.06
CA GLU A 46 -10.78 5.81 1.08
C GLU A 46 -11.67 5.61 2.32
N GLU A 47 -12.38 6.65 2.76
CA GLU A 47 -13.27 6.58 3.92
C GLU A 47 -14.53 5.74 3.60
N VAL A 48 -15.10 5.93 2.41
CA VAL A 48 -16.22 5.14 1.89
C VAL A 48 -15.84 3.67 1.82
N PHE A 49 -14.66 3.36 1.28
CA PHE A 49 -14.15 2.00 1.21
C PHE A 49 -13.96 1.37 2.59
N LYS A 50 -13.33 2.09 3.54
CA LYS A 50 -13.17 1.62 4.92
C LYS A 50 -14.52 1.33 5.60
N LYS A 51 -15.53 2.18 5.38
CA LYS A 51 -16.89 1.98 5.90
C LYS A 51 -17.55 0.75 5.27
N ALA A 52 -17.46 0.60 3.96
CA ALA A 52 -18.01 -0.55 3.24
C ALA A 52 -17.37 -1.87 3.71
N LEU A 53 -16.04 -1.91 3.85
CA LEU A 53 -15.32 -3.07 4.38
C LEU A 53 -15.77 -3.40 5.80
N LYS A 54 -15.87 -2.40 6.67
CA LYS A 54 -16.35 -2.58 8.04
C LYS A 54 -17.76 -3.17 8.08
N GLN A 55 -18.65 -2.70 7.22
CA GLN A 55 -20.01 -3.20 7.13
C GLN A 55 -20.03 -4.67 6.67
N ALA A 56 -19.33 -4.99 5.59
CA ALA A 56 -19.22 -6.37 5.08
C ALA A 56 -18.66 -7.34 6.14
N CYS A 57 -17.59 -6.96 6.83
CA CYS A 57 -17.02 -7.77 7.91
C CYS A 57 -17.97 -7.90 9.10
N THR A 58 -18.71 -6.85 9.46
CA THR A 58 -19.71 -6.90 10.53
C THR A 58 -20.81 -7.89 10.18
N ASP A 59 -21.33 -7.84 8.96
CA ASP A 59 -22.38 -8.74 8.50
C ASP A 59 -21.91 -10.19 8.46
N LEU A 60 -20.67 -10.43 8.04
CA LEU A 60 -20.05 -11.75 8.05
C LEU A 60 -19.91 -12.31 9.48
N ILE A 61 -19.41 -11.52 10.43
CA ILE A 61 -19.26 -11.93 11.82
C ILE A 61 -20.62 -12.19 12.48
N LYS A 62 -21.64 -11.36 12.20
CA LYS A 62 -23.02 -11.58 12.66
C LYS A 62 -23.55 -12.93 12.15
N LYS A 63 -23.36 -13.26 10.87
CA LYS A 63 -23.80 -14.55 10.30
C LYS A 63 -23.12 -15.76 10.97
N MET A 64 -21.87 -15.60 11.41
CA MET A 64 -21.11 -16.65 12.10
C MET A 64 -21.37 -16.69 13.63
N GLY A 65 -22.26 -15.84 14.17
CA GLY A 65 -22.53 -15.76 15.61
C GLY A 65 -21.37 -15.19 16.43
N GLY A 66 -20.45 -14.47 15.78
CA GLY A 66 -19.27 -13.91 16.43
C GLY A 66 -19.49 -12.52 17.03
N ASP A 67 -18.46 -12.04 17.75
CA ASP A 67 -18.48 -10.74 18.42
C ASP A 67 -18.17 -9.58 17.47
N THR A 68 -19.17 -8.76 17.18
CA THR A 68 -19.05 -7.59 16.30
C THR A 68 -18.15 -6.48 16.85
N ASN A 69 -17.87 -6.46 18.16
CA ASN A 69 -16.97 -5.47 18.76
C ASN A 69 -15.51 -5.67 18.33
N LYS A 70 -15.17 -6.88 17.85
CA LYS A 70 -13.82 -7.21 17.36
C LYS A 70 -13.59 -6.88 15.89
N VAL A 71 -14.62 -6.47 15.14
CA VAL A 71 -14.52 -6.19 13.69
C VAL A 71 -13.39 -5.19 13.40
N ASN A 72 -13.36 -4.06 14.11
CA ASN A 72 -12.33 -3.03 13.91
C ASN A 72 -10.92 -3.60 14.16
N TYR A 73 -10.74 -4.39 15.22
CA TYR A 73 -9.47 -5.02 15.55
C TYR A 73 -9.04 -6.02 14.47
N LEU A 74 -9.97 -6.83 13.97
CA LEU A 74 -9.71 -7.82 12.93
C LEU A 74 -9.36 -7.18 11.58
N ILE A 75 -10.07 -6.11 11.21
CA ILE A 75 -9.76 -5.32 10.01
C ILE A 75 -8.38 -4.69 10.12
N GLN A 76 -8.06 -4.06 11.26
CA GLN A 76 -6.73 -3.47 11.50
C GLN A 76 -5.62 -4.52 11.45
N ARG A 77 -5.86 -5.70 12.04
CA ARG A 77 -4.94 -6.84 11.97
C ARG A 77 -4.76 -7.32 10.52
N TYR A 78 -5.85 -7.39 9.75
CA TYR A 78 -5.82 -7.77 8.35
C TYR A 78 -5.02 -6.75 7.52
N ILE A 79 -5.31 -5.45 7.65
CA ILE A 79 -4.60 -4.37 6.95
C ILE A 79 -3.09 -4.46 7.24
N LYS A 80 -2.71 -4.55 8.52
CA LYS A 80 -1.30 -4.73 8.93
C LYS A 80 -0.65 -5.99 8.37
N SER A 81 -1.42 -7.06 8.16
CA SER A 81 -0.92 -8.30 7.56
C SER A 81 -0.84 -8.25 6.04
N SER A 82 -1.64 -7.40 5.40
CA SER A 82 -1.65 -7.18 3.95
C SER A 82 -0.70 -6.08 3.50
N GLU A 83 -0.30 -5.18 4.42
CA GLU A 83 0.74 -4.19 4.15
C GLU A 83 2.03 -4.89 3.72
N ARG A 84 2.62 -4.41 2.62
CA ARG A 84 3.87 -4.94 2.10
C ARG A 84 4.93 -4.84 3.21
N PRO A 85 5.46 -5.97 3.72
CA PRO A 85 6.43 -5.94 4.81
C PRO A 85 7.65 -5.15 4.35
N LYS A 86 7.92 -4.03 5.02
CA LYS A 86 9.09 -3.18 4.73
C LYS A 86 10.39 -3.79 5.25
N TYR A 87 10.30 -4.47 6.40
CA TYR A 87 11.44 -5.00 7.13
C TYR A 87 11.21 -6.43 7.64
N GLY A 88 12.28 -7.10 8.06
CA GLY A 88 12.24 -8.45 8.65
C GLY A 88 12.22 -9.58 7.62
N THR A 89 12.16 -10.84 8.10
CA THR A 89 12.16 -12.01 7.22
C THR A 89 11.06 -11.96 6.17
N ARG A 90 9.87 -11.44 6.52
CA ARG A 90 8.75 -11.32 5.58
C ARG A 90 9.04 -10.37 4.41
N ALA A 91 9.86 -9.35 4.62
CA ALA A 91 10.31 -8.47 3.54
C ALA A 91 11.26 -9.21 2.58
N ILE A 92 12.16 -10.02 3.14
CA ILE A 92 13.09 -10.86 2.36
C ILE A 92 12.34 -11.94 1.58
N ALA A 93 11.36 -12.60 2.21
CA ALA A 93 10.43 -13.52 1.55
C ALA A 93 9.74 -12.86 0.35
N LEU A 94 9.38 -11.58 0.48
CA LEU A 94 8.77 -10.85 -0.61
C LEU A 94 9.76 -10.56 -1.73
N LEU A 95 11.00 -10.16 -1.42
CA LEU A 95 12.06 -9.99 -2.41
C LEU A 95 12.34 -11.29 -3.17
N LEU A 96 12.29 -12.44 -2.49
CA LEU A 96 12.44 -13.75 -3.13
C LEU A 96 11.29 -14.04 -4.11
N ARG A 97 10.04 -13.69 -3.76
CA ARG A 97 8.89 -13.82 -4.67
C ARG A 97 8.99 -12.89 -5.87
N ASP A 98 9.44 -11.66 -5.66
CA ASP A 98 9.65 -10.71 -6.75
C ASP A 98 10.76 -11.23 -7.69
N ARG A 99 11.86 -11.75 -7.12
CA ARG A 99 12.94 -12.38 -7.88
C ARG A 99 12.48 -13.63 -8.64
N GLN A 100 11.63 -14.45 -8.04
CA GLN A 100 11.02 -15.61 -8.70
C GLN A 100 10.22 -15.19 -9.95
N LYS A 101 9.43 -14.11 -9.84
CA LYS A 101 8.67 -13.56 -10.96
C LYS A 101 9.57 -12.97 -12.04
N GLU A 102 10.62 -12.24 -11.66
CA GLU A 102 11.60 -11.70 -12.61
C GLU A 102 12.30 -12.79 -13.42
N LEU A 103 12.56 -13.94 -12.80
CA LEU A 103 13.17 -15.10 -13.45
C LEU A 103 12.14 -15.98 -14.19
N ASP A 104 10.84 -15.66 -14.10
CA ASP A 104 9.73 -16.43 -14.66
C ASP A 104 9.76 -17.93 -14.28
N LEU A 105 10.07 -18.22 -13.00
CA LEU A 105 10.21 -19.59 -12.51
C LEU A 105 9.00 -20.06 -11.71
N GLY A 106 8.57 -21.30 -11.96
CA GLY A 106 7.60 -21.98 -11.11
C GLY A 106 8.16 -22.27 -9.70
N ASN A 107 7.29 -22.57 -8.74
CA ASN A 107 7.71 -22.79 -7.33
C ASN A 107 8.79 -23.88 -7.18
N GLN A 108 8.65 -24.99 -7.89
CA GLN A 108 9.61 -26.10 -7.82
C GLN A 108 10.95 -25.75 -8.48
N GLU A 109 10.92 -25.00 -9.58
CA GLU A 109 12.12 -24.58 -10.31
C GLU A 109 12.88 -23.53 -9.51
N PHE A 110 12.16 -22.59 -8.90
CA PHE A 110 12.76 -21.58 -8.03
C PHE A 110 13.38 -22.20 -6.77
N ALA A 111 12.74 -23.21 -6.17
CA ALA A 111 13.34 -23.93 -5.04
C ALA A 111 14.66 -24.62 -5.43
N LYS A 112 14.72 -25.26 -6.61
CA LYS A 112 15.95 -25.85 -7.15
C LYS A 112 17.01 -24.79 -7.46
N PHE A 113 16.61 -23.66 -8.02
CA PHE A 113 17.48 -22.52 -8.27
C PHE A 113 18.13 -22.03 -6.97
N CYS A 114 17.33 -21.79 -5.92
CA CYS A 114 17.83 -21.39 -4.60
C CYS A 114 18.80 -22.42 -4.01
N ASP A 115 18.51 -23.71 -4.21
CA ASP A 115 19.35 -24.81 -3.72
C ASP A 115 20.77 -24.78 -4.33
N THR A 116 20.91 -24.37 -5.61
CA THR A 116 22.23 -24.18 -6.24
C THR A 116 23.08 -23.10 -5.57
N PHE A 117 22.45 -22.15 -4.86
CA PHE A 117 23.12 -21.11 -4.09
C PHE A 117 23.28 -21.47 -2.61
N LYS A 118 23.03 -22.73 -2.23
CA LYS A 118 23.08 -23.24 -0.86
C LYS A 118 21.97 -22.67 0.05
N LEU A 119 20.79 -22.41 -0.51
CA LEU A 119 19.58 -22.16 0.27
C LEU A 119 18.64 -23.35 0.09
N SER A 120 18.57 -24.22 1.09
CA SER A 120 17.78 -25.44 1.01
C SER A 120 16.28 -25.15 0.91
N PRO A 121 15.48 -26.08 0.36
CA PRO A 121 14.02 -25.92 0.31
C PRO A 121 13.37 -25.71 1.68
N THR A 122 13.93 -26.32 2.73
CA THR A 122 13.45 -26.15 4.11
C THR A 122 13.69 -24.74 4.61
N GLU A 123 14.91 -24.21 4.43
CA GLU A 123 15.23 -22.83 4.81
C GLU A 123 14.42 -21.80 4.02
N LEU A 124 14.21 -22.05 2.72
CA LEU A 124 13.35 -21.23 1.88
C LEU A 124 11.90 -21.20 2.40
N ASN A 125 11.36 -22.35 2.80
CA ASN A 125 10.02 -22.43 3.40
C ASN A 125 9.93 -21.69 4.74
N ASN A 126 10.94 -21.82 5.59
CA ASN A 126 11.00 -21.11 6.88
C ASN A 126 11.03 -19.59 6.66
N ILE A 127 11.79 -19.12 5.66
CA ILE A 127 11.80 -17.71 5.26
C ILE A 127 10.41 -17.27 4.79
N TYR A 128 9.72 -18.05 3.97
CA TYR A 128 8.35 -17.74 3.54
C TYR A 128 7.32 -17.74 4.67
N ALA A 129 7.52 -18.56 5.71
CA ALA A 129 6.72 -18.52 6.93
C ALA A 129 7.01 -17.28 7.80
N GLY A 130 8.12 -16.58 7.53
CA GLY A 130 8.58 -15.41 8.26
C GLY A 130 9.39 -15.74 9.51
N GLU A 131 9.97 -16.94 9.58
CA GLU A 131 10.82 -17.38 10.69
C GLU A 131 12.18 -16.67 10.67
N ALA A 132 12.85 -16.61 11.82
CA ALA A 132 14.22 -16.11 11.85
C ALA A 132 15.14 -17.10 11.11
N PHE A 133 16.13 -16.55 10.39
CA PHE A 133 17.13 -17.35 9.69
C PHE A 133 18.54 -16.93 10.14
N ASP A 134 19.51 -17.83 9.98
CA ASP A 134 20.88 -17.62 10.45
C ASP A 134 21.69 -16.71 9.51
N ASP A 135 22.69 -16.00 10.06
CA ASP A 135 23.54 -15.08 9.29
C ASP A 135 24.33 -15.79 8.18
N SER A 136 24.58 -17.09 8.31
CA SER A 136 25.15 -17.93 7.25
C SER A 136 24.36 -17.85 5.94
N LEU A 137 23.04 -17.60 5.99
CA LEU A 137 22.18 -17.49 4.82
C LEU A 137 22.20 -16.11 4.16
N LEU A 138 22.82 -15.09 4.78
CA LEU A 138 22.95 -13.76 4.18
C LEU A 138 23.73 -13.79 2.85
N ALA A 139 24.77 -14.61 2.76
CA ALA A 139 25.58 -14.70 1.55
C ALA A 139 24.85 -15.44 0.40
N PRO A 140 24.22 -16.61 0.61
CA PRO A 140 23.28 -17.20 -0.35
C PRO A 140 22.19 -16.24 -0.82
N LEU A 141 21.47 -15.60 0.11
CA LEU A 141 20.35 -14.71 -0.18
C LEU A 141 20.77 -13.48 -0.99
N SER A 142 21.90 -12.86 -0.64
CA SER A 142 22.47 -11.74 -1.40
C SER A 142 22.74 -12.11 -2.86
N ARG A 143 23.24 -13.33 -3.13
CA ARG A 143 23.48 -13.81 -4.51
C ARG A 143 22.20 -14.08 -5.27
N ILE A 144 21.23 -14.76 -4.65
CA ILE A 144 19.93 -15.08 -5.25
C ILE A 144 19.19 -13.79 -5.65
N LEU A 145 19.15 -12.82 -4.72
CA LEU A 145 18.44 -11.56 -4.88
C LEU A 145 19.20 -10.53 -5.74
N GLY A 146 20.49 -10.75 -6.00
CA GLY A 146 21.32 -9.81 -6.74
C GLY A 146 21.57 -8.47 -6.02
N ILE A 147 21.47 -8.44 -4.69
CA ILE A 147 21.67 -7.24 -3.87
C ILE A 147 22.86 -7.40 -2.94
N ALA A 148 23.51 -6.30 -2.57
CA ALA A 148 24.61 -6.30 -1.60
C ALA A 148 24.15 -6.81 -0.22
N LYS A 149 25.07 -7.42 0.54
CA LYS A 149 24.75 -7.96 1.88
C LYS A 149 24.30 -6.87 2.85
N GLU A 150 24.88 -5.68 2.73
CA GLU A 150 24.55 -4.50 3.53
C GLU A 150 23.10 -4.10 3.28
N ARG A 151 22.67 -4.10 2.02
CA ARG A 151 21.27 -3.82 1.66
C ARG A 151 20.31 -4.90 2.17
N LEU A 152 20.72 -6.17 2.15
CA LEU A 152 19.93 -7.26 2.72
C LEU A 152 19.78 -7.11 4.25
N LEU A 153 20.84 -6.66 4.94
CA LEU A 153 20.81 -6.36 6.38
C LEU A 153 19.88 -5.18 6.69
N GLU A 154 19.89 -4.12 5.88
CA GLU A 154 18.94 -3.01 6.00
C GLU A 154 17.49 -3.48 5.88
N VAL A 155 17.20 -4.37 4.93
CA VAL A 155 15.85 -4.95 4.79
C VAL A 155 15.53 -5.86 5.97
N ARG A 156 16.49 -6.62 6.50
CA ARG A 156 16.27 -7.51 7.66
C ARG A 156 15.95 -6.74 8.93
N TYR A 157 16.76 -5.75 9.29
CA TYR A 157 16.65 -5.06 10.59
C TYR A 157 15.82 -3.78 10.51
N GLY A 158 15.66 -3.22 9.31
CA GLY A 158 15.15 -1.88 9.12
C GLY A 158 16.22 -0.82 9.39
N SER A 159 16.28 0.19 8.54
CA SER A 159 17.06 1.39 8.82
C SER A 159 16.18 2.42 9.51
N GLU A 160 16.57 2.94 10.67
CA GLU A 160 15.89 4.04 11.39
C GLU A 160 15.89 5.39 10.64
N LYS A 161 16.16 5.43 9.33
CA LYS A 161 16.32 6.67 8.55
C LYS A 161 15.02 7.28 8.03
N GLU A 162 13.85 6.68 8.28
CA GLU A 162 12.56 7.15 7.76
C GLU A 162 11.63 7.83 8.79
N SER A 163 12.12 8.20 9.98
CA SER A 163 11.32 8.96 10.97
C SER A 163 11.91 10.34 11.24
N SER A 164 12.07 11.16 10.20
CA SER A 164 12.36 12.60 10.31
C SER A 164 11.95 13.33 9.03
N ILE A 165 10.64 13.44 8.77
CA ILE A 165 10.04 14.52 7.97
C ILE A 165 8.72 14.88 8.64
#